data_AF-A0A7C8ZLH4-F1
#
_entry.id   AF-A0A7C8ZLH4-F1
#
_cell.length_a   1.000
_cell.length_b   1.000
_cell.length_c   1.000
_cell.angle_alpha   90.00
_cell.angle_beta   90.00
_cell.angle_gamma   90.00
#
_symmetry.space_group_name_H-M   'P 1'
#
loop_
_entity.id
_entity.type
_entity.pdbx_description
1 polymer ?
#
loop_
_entity_poly.entity_id
_entity_poly.type
_entity_poly.pdbx_seq_one_letter_code
_entity_poly.pdbx_strand_id
1 'polypeptide(L)'
;DELKGIALAILIAPPIVAAIIVIVQKGGLYFIIYLWGFAFVISTAMMFIHPVLIAPLFNKFTPLPDGELRKKIEHLAASLKFPLKKLFVVDGSTRSSHSNAYMYGFFNNKRIVLYDTLLQQCKNDEE
;
A
#
# COMPACT_ATOMS: atom_id res chain seq x y z
N ASP A 1 -11.37 5.63 12.85
CA ASP A 1 -10.03 5.47 12.23
C ASP A 1 -8.95 6.27 12.90
N GLU A 2 -9.24 7.49 13.33
CA GLU A 2 -8.28 8.34 14.04
C GLU A 2 -7.63 7.64 15.25
N LEU A 3 -8.43 7.01 16.12
CA LEU A 3 -7.92 6.21 17.24
C LEU A 3 -7.03 5.03 16.81
N LYS A 4 -7.38 4.33 15.71
CA LYS A 4 -6.55 3.24 15.17
C LYS A 4 -5.22 3.79 14.63
N GLY A 5 -5.27 4.95 13.96
CA GLY A 5 -4.08 5.66 13.47
C GLY A 5 -3.16 6.10 14.59
N ILE A 6 -3.73 6.69 15.65
CA ILE A 6 -2.98 7.10 16.85
C ILE A 6 -2.37 5.88 17.54
N ALA A 7 -3.13 4.80 17.74
CA ALA A 7 -2.61 3.57 18.35
C ALA A 7 -1.46 2.96 17.53
N LEU A 8 -1.59 2.95 16.20
CA LEU A 8 -0.54 2.46 15.31
C LEU A 8 0.71 3.37 15.37
N ALA A 9 0.53 4.69 15.42
CA ALA A 9 1.64 5.64 15.55
C ALA A 9 2.36 5.46 16.89
N ILE A 10 1.63 5.28 17.99
CA ILE A 10 2.20 4.99 19.32
C ILE A 10 2.93 3.64 19.33
N LEU A 11 2.48 2.67 18.54
CA LEU A 11 3.15 1.36 18.48
C LEU A 11 4.44 1.41 17.64
N ILE A 12 4.43 2.14 16.52
CA ILE A 12 5.54 2.13 15.54
C ILE A 12 6.58 3.23 15.82
N ALA A 13 6.16 4.43 16.25
CA ALA A 13 7.08 5.57 16.36
C ALA A 13 8.11 5.42 17.51
N PRO A 14 7.76 5.01 18.74
CA PRO A 14 8.72 4.89 19.83
C PRO A 14 9.91 3.96 19.55
N PRO A 15 9.76 2.74 19.00
CA PRO A 15 10.91 1.90 18.69
C PRO A 15 11.81 2.51 17.61
N ILE A 16 11.23 3.21 16.63
CA ILE A 16 11.99 3.91 15.59
C ILE A 16 12.78 5.08 16.21
N VAL A 17 12.13 5.89 17.03
CA VAL A 17 12.79 7.03 17.71
C VAL A 17 13.89 6.53 18.66
N ALA A 18 13.64 5.47 19.43
CA ALA A 18 14.63 4.86 20.30
C ALA A 18 15.85 4.36 19.50
N ALA A 19 15.62 3.69 18.36
CA ALA A 19 16.69 3.25 17.47
C ALA A 19 17.52 4.42 16.93
N ILE A 20 16.86 5.51 16.51
CA ILE A 20 17.55 6.73 16.05
C ILE A 20 18.40 7.32 17.18
N ILE A 21 17.87 7.45 18.40
CA ILE A 21 18.61 7.96 19.55
C ILE A 21 19.86 7.10 19.80
N VAL A 22 19.72 5.78 19.78
CA VAL A 22 20.85 4.85 19.98
C VAL A 22 21.90 5.01 18.88
N ILE A 23 21.48 5.15 17.62
CA ILE A 23 22.40 5.37 16.49
C ILE A 23 23.15 6.69 16.64
N VAL A 24 22.47 7.76 17.05
CA VAL A 24 23.10 9.07 17.25
C VAL A 24 24.07 9.04 18.43
N GLN A 25 23.70 8.40 19.55
CA GLN A 25 24.54 8.33 20.75
C GLN A 25 25.75 7.40 20.57
N LYS A 26 25.61 6.29 19.86
CA LYS A 26 26.66 5.26 19.73
C LYS A 26 27.35 5.24 18.37
N GLY A 27 26.85 5.97 17.37
CA GLY A 27 27.33 5.90 15.99
C GLY A 27 28.68 6.57 15.72
N GLY A 28 29.21 7.35 16.67
CA GLY A 28 30.53 7.99 16.55
C GLY A 28 30.63 8.90 15.30
N LEU A 29 31.80 8.96 14.66
CA LEU A 29 32.05 9.77 13.46
C LEU A 29 31.18 9.38 12.24
N TYR A 30 30.71 8.14 12.17
CA TYR A 30 29.95 7.60 11.03
C TYR A 30 28.45 7.50 11.30
N PHE A 31 27.94 8.12 12.36
CA PHE A 31 26.52 8.02 12.75
C PHE A 31 25.55 8.38 11.61
N ILE A 32 25.94 9.29 10.72
CA ILE A 32 25.14 9.69 9.55
C ILE A 32 24.94 8.53 8.59
N ILE A 33 25.98 7.71 8.35
CA ILE A 33 25.90 6.54 7.46
C ILE A 33 24.97 5.48 8.08
N TYR A 34 25.10 5.24 9.38
CA TYR A 34 24.22 4.32 10.10
C TYR A 34 22.77 4.78 10.10
N LEU A 35 22.53 6.08 10.29
CA LEU A 35 21.19 6.66 10.28
C LEU A 35 20.57 6.60 8.88
N TRP A 36 21.36 6.87 7.83
CA TRP A 36 20.94 6.71 6.44
C TRP A 36 20.58 5.25 6.13
N GLY A 37 21.45 4.31 6.49
CA GLY A 37 21.19 2.88 6.29
C GLY A 37 19.94 2.40 7.03
N PHE A 38 19.77 2.85 8.27
CA PHE A 38 18.56 2.57 9.05
C PHE A 38 17.31 3.14 8.40
N ALA A 39 17.33 4.41 7.99
CA ALA A 39 16.21 5.05 7.31
C ALA A 39 15.87 4.34 5.98
N PHE A 40 16.88 3.93 5.22
CA PHE A 40 16.71 3.17 3.98
C PHE A 40 16.01 1.81 4.22
N VAL A 41 16.47 1.07 5.23
CA VAL A 41 15.89 -0.22 5.61
C VAL A 41 14.44 -0.06 6.07
N ILE A 42 14.17 0.90 6.97
CA ILE A 42 12.81 1.17 7.45
C ILE A 42 11.89 1.60 6.32
N SER A 43 12.34 2.49 5.44
CA SER A 43 11.54 2.97 4.30
C SER A 43 11.20 1.84 3.35
N THR A 44 12.19 1.01 3.03
CA THR A 44 12.02 -0.18 2.18
C THR A 44 11.06 -1.17 2.85
N ALA A 45 11.23 -1.47 4.13
CA ALA A 45 10.32 -2.36 4.87
C ALA A 45 8.88 -1.81 4.88
N MET A 46 8.69 -0.51 5.07
CA MET A 46 7.37 0.13 5.07
C MET A 46 6.68 0.04 3.71
N MET A 47 7.42 0.05 2.59
CA MET A 47 6.83 -0.20 1.25
C MET A 47 6.15 -1.58 1.16
N PHE A 48 6.62 -2.58 1.92
CA PHE A 48 5.99 -3.92 1.96
C PHE A 48 4.92 -4.01 3.04
N ILE A 49 5.20 -3.51 4.25
CA ILE A 49 4.33 -3.63 5.42
C ILE A 49 3.05 -2.80 5.21
N HIS A 50 3.16 -1.60 4.65
CA HIS A 50 2.03 -0.69 4.53
C HIS A 50 0.85 -1.28 3.75
N PRO A 51 1.01 -1.73 2.48
CA PRO A 51 -0.13 -2.26 1.72
C PRO A 51 -0.62 -3.63 2.21
N VAL A 52 0.19 -4.39 2.95
CA VAL A 52 -0.14 -5.76 3.39
C VAL A 52 -0.78 -5.80 4.77
N LEU A 53 -0.32 -4.97 5.70
CA LEU A 53 -0.76 -4.98 7.09
C LEU A 53 -1.48 -3.69 7.48
N ILE A 54 -0.96 -2.53 7.10
CA ILE A 54 -1.53 -1.24 7.55
C ILE A 54 -2.82 -0.94 6.79
N ALA A 55 -2.78 -0.92 5.45
CA ALA A 55 -3.93 -0.55 4.64
C ALA A 55 -5.17 -1.43 4.92
N PRO A 56 -5.07 -2.77 5.07
CA PRO A 56 -6.23 -3.62 5.40
C PRO A 56 -6.84 -3.40 6.79
N LEU A 57 -6.14 -2.74 7.72
CA LEU A 57 -6.71 -2.38 9.04
C LEU A 57 -7.69 -1.20 8.95
N PHE A 58 -7.54 -0.38 7.91
CA PHE A 58 -8.34 0.82 7.68
C PHE A 58 -9.39 0.62 6.59
N ASN A 59 -9.10 -0.16 5.56
CA ASN A 59 -10.00 -0.37 4.42
C ASN A 59 -10.21 -1.86 4.16
N LYS A 60 -11.38 -2.20 3.64
CA LYS A 60 -11.69 -3.57 3.22
C LYS A 60 -11.21 -3.77 1.79
N PHE A 61 -10.40 -4.79 1.61
CA PHE A 61 -9.93 -5.24 0.30
C PHE A 61 -10.67 -6.52 -0.06
N THR A 62 -11.51 -6.47 -1.09
CA THR A 62 -12.20 -7.64 -1.63
C THR A 62 -11.60 -8.00 -2.99
N PRO A 63 -11.45 -9.29 -3.33
CA PRO A 63 -11.07 -9.67 -4.69
C PRO A 63 -12.08 -9.11 -5.70
N LEU A 64 -11.59 -8.61 -6.84
CA LEU A 64 -12.50 -8.17 -7.91
C LEU A 64 -13.35 -9.38 -8.35
N PRO A 65 -14.69 -9.26 -8.40
CA PRO A 65 -15.55 -10.34 -8.84
C PRO A 65 -15.18 -10.83 -10.24
N ASP A 66 -15.39 -12.12 -10.47
CA ASP A 66 -15.22 -12.67 -11.81
C ASP A 66 -16.25 -12.06 -12.76
N GLY A 67 -15.77 -11.56 -13.89
CA GLY A 67 -16.58 -10.82 -14.84
C GLY A 67 -15.78 -10.35 -16.04
N GLU A 68 -16.45 -9.64 -16.94
CA GLU A 68 -15.83 -9.13 -18.18
C GLU A 68 -14.67 -8.16 -17.88
N LEU A 69 -14.87 -7.25 -16.93
CA LEU A 69 -13.85 -6.28 -16.51
C LEU A 69 -12.58 -6.97 -16.02
N ARG A 70 -12.72 -7.99 -15.15
CA ARG A 70 -11.57 -8.76 -14.64
C ARG A 70 -10.80 -9.41 -15.79
N LYS A 71 -11.50 -10.06 -16.72
CA LYS A 71 -10.89 -10.71 -17.89
C LYS A 71 -10.17 -9.71 -18.79
N LYS A 72 -10.76 -8.54 -19.05
CA LYS A 72 -10.13 -7.46 -19.83
C LYS A 72 -8.83 -6.99 -19.18
N ILE A 73 -8.83 -6.78 -17.85
CA ILE A 73 -7.63 -6.38 -17.10
C ILE A 73 -6.57 -7.47 -17.13
N GLU A 74 -6.93 -8.72 -16.90
CA GLU A 74 -6.00 -9.86 -16.94
C GLU A 74 -5.40 -10.05 -18.33
N HIS A 75 -6.19 -9.89 -19.40
CA HIS A 75 -5.71 -9.95 -20.78
C HIS A 75 -4.74 -8.81 -21.10
N LEU A 76 -5.04 -7.58 -20.67
CA LEU A 76 -4.15 -6.43 -20.83
C LEU A 76 -2.85 -6.59 -20.03
N ALA A 77 -2.93 -7.11 -18.80
CA ALA A 77 -1.75 -7.40 -18.00
C ALA A 77 -0.88 -8.47 -18.69
N ALA A 78 -1.51 -9.51 -19.25
CA ALA A 78 -0.81 -10.56 -19.98
C ALA A 78 -0.13 -10.05 -21.25
N SER A 79 -0.79 -9.19 -22.03
CA SER A 79 -0.22 -8.61 -23.26
C SER A 79 1.01 -7.75 -22.98
N LEU A 80 1.03 -7.06 -21.83
CA LEU A 80 2.16 -6.26 -21.35
C LEU A 80 3.21 -7.06 -20.57
N LYS A 81 3.05 -8.40 -20.47
CA LYS A 81 3.87 -9.28 -19.63
C LYS A 81 3.98 -8.80 -18.18
N PHE A 82 2.94 -8.14 -17.70
CA PHE A 82 2.85 -7.67 -16.33
C PHE A 82 2.45 -8.86 -15.42
N PRO A 83 3.28 -9.25 -14.43
CA PRO A 83 3.02 -10.42 -13.58
C PRO A 83 1.94 -10.09 -12.53
N LEU A 84 0.71 -9.93 -12.98
CA LEU A 84 -0.48 -9.71 -12.16
C LEU A 84 -0.79 -10.99 -11.38
N LYS A 85 -0.73 -10.93 -10.05
CA LYS A 85 -1.12 -12.05 -9.18
C LYS A 85 -2.48 -11.87 -8.52
N LYS A 86 -2.83 -10.65 -8.13
CA LYS A 86 -4.08 -10.36 -7.43
C LYS A 86 -4.65 -9.02 -7.87
N LEU A 87 -5.96 -8.99 -8.03
CA LEU A 87 -6.75 -7.81 -8.37
C LEU A 87 -7.81 -7.61 -7.28
N PHE A 88 -7.79 -6.45 -6.65
CA PHE A 88 -8.66 -6.12 -5.52
C PHE A 88 -9.48 -4.87 -5.80
N VAL A 89 -10.63 -4.80 -5.15
CA VAL A 89 -11.43 -3.60 -4.97
C VAL A 89 -11.31 -3.16 -3.52
N VAL A 90 -11.13 -1.86 -3.31
CA VAL A 90 -11.13 -1.22 -1.99
C VAL A 90 -12.37 -0.35 -1.83
N ASP A 91 -12.94 -0.35 -0.63
CA ASP A 91 -14.12 0.42 -0.22
C ASP A 91 -13.81 1.91 0.01
N GLY A 92 -13.30 2.58 -1.03
CA GLY A 92 -12.94 3.99 -1.01
C GLY A 92 -14.12 4.93 -0.74
N SER A 93 -15.32 4.55 -1.19
CA SER A 93 -16.57 5.30 -0.99
C SER A 93 -16.89 5.56 0.48
N THR A 94 -16.43 4.71 1.39
CA THR A 94 -16.60 4.86 2.84
C THR A 94 -15.89 6.11 3.39
N ARG A 95 -14.87 6.62 2.68
CA ARG A 95 -14.03 7.73 3.14
C ARG A 95 -14.18 8.98 2.28
N SER A 96 -14.33 8.83 0.98
CA SER A 96 -14.50 9.96 0.07
C SER A 96 -15.10 9.52 -1.27
N SER A 97 -15.60 10.47 -2.04
CA SER A 97 -16.06 10.28 -3.42
C SER A 97 -14.92 10.29 -4.44
N HIS A 98 -13.65 10.34 -4.01
CA HIS A 98 -12.52 10.35 -4.92
C HIS A 98 -12.29 8.96 -5.52
N SER A 99 -12.14 8.92 -6.83
CA SER A 99 -11.78 7.73 -7.58
C SER A 99 -10.28 7.62 -7.73
N ASN A 100 -9.75 6.41 -7.50
CA ASN A 100 -8.34 6.13 -7.68
C ASN A 100 -8.12 4.64 -8.06
N ALA A 101 -6.94 4.36 -8.59
CA ALA A 101 -6.43 3.02 -8.79
C ALA A 101 -4.91 3.06 -8.57
N TYR A 102 -4.38 2.04 -7.89
CA TYR A 102 -2.94 1.95 -7.70
C TYR A 102 -2.44 0.52 -7.83
N MET A 103 -1.15 0.41 -8.12
CA MET A 103 -0.47 -0.84 -8.35
C MET A 103 0.69 -0.94 -7.37
N TYR A 104 0.87 -2.10 -6.75
CA TYR A 104 1.95 -2.32 -5.81
C TYR A 104 2.44 -3.76 -5.87
N GLY A 105 3.61 -4.00 -5.30
CA GLY A 105 4.21 -5.33 -5.26
C GLY A 105 5.57 -5.39 -5.95
N PHE A 106 6.28 -6.46 -5.66
CA PHE A 106 7.71 -6.58 -5.95
C PHE A 106 7.97 -7.71 -6.92
N PHE A 107 8.88 -7.47 -7.88
CA PHE A 107 9.21 -8.38 -8.98
C PHE A 107 7.98 -9.03 -9.62
N ASN A 108 7.82 -10.34 -9.40
CA ASN A 108 6.80 -11.20 -10.02
C ASN A 108 5.50 -11.31 -9.20
N ASN A 109 5.33 -10.48 -8.17
CA ASN A 109 4.14 -10.48 -7.33
C ASN A 109 3.50 -9.10 -7.32
N LYS A 110 3.01 -8.66 -8.49
CA LYS A 110 2.35 -7.37 -8.63
C LYS A 110 0.85 -7.52 -8.41
N ARG A 111 0.27 -6.50 -7.80
CA ARG A 111 -1.13 -6.42 -7.39
C ARG A 111 -1.70 -5.09 -7.86
N ILE A 112 -2.97 -5.12 -8.24
CA ILE A 112 -3.72 -3.94 -8.66
C ILE A 112 -4.88 -3.77 -7.69
N VAL A 113 -5.11 -2.53 -7.25
CA VAL A 113 -6.24 -2.14 -6.40
C VAL A 113 -7.03 -1.07 -7.13
N LEU A 114 -8.33 -1.30 -7.25
CA LEU A 114 -9.30 -0.37 -7.82
C LEU A 114 -10.20 0.15 -6.71
N TYR A 115 -10.57 1.43 -6.75
CA TYR A 115 -11.56 1.98 -5.84
C TYR A 115 -12.96 1.63 -6.35
N ASP A 116 -13.89 1.35 -5.45
CA ASP A 116 -15.30 1.17 -5.77
C ASP A 116 -15.93 2.41 -6.42
N THR A 117 -15.55 3.62 -5.98
CA THR A 117 -15.93 4.90 -6.58
C THR A 117 -15.55 5.01 -8.06
N LEU A 118 -14.37 4.50 -8.43
CA LEU A 118 -13.92 4.45 -9.83
C LEU A 118 -14.82 3.54 -10.65
N LEU A 119 -15.16 2.36 -10.12
CA LEU A 119 -16.05 1.41 -10.81
C LEU A 119 -17.47 1.95 -10.96
N GLN A 120 -17.96 2.73 -10.00
CA GLN A 120 -19.26 3.38 -10.07
C GLN A 120 -19.26 4.50 -11.11
N GLN A 121 -18.24 5.36 -11.14
CA GLN A 121 -18.14 6.44 -12.12
C GLN A 121 -18.08 5.92 -13.56
N CYS A 122 -17.24 4.92 -13.84
CA CYS A 122 -17.16 4.36 -15.19
C CYS A 122 -18.48 3.71 -15.64
N LYS A 123 -19.28 3.16 -14.73
CA LYS A 123 -20.61 2.65 -15.08
C LYS A 123 -21.61 3.75 -15.43
N ASN A 124 -21.59 4.85 -14.68
CA ASN A 124 -22.48 5.98 -14.93
C ASN A 124 -22.14 6.74 -16.21
N ASP A 125 -20.87 6.72 -16.65
CA ASP A 125 -20.44 7.33 -17.92
C ASP A 125 -20.76 6.44 -19.14
N GLU A 126 -21.03 5.14 -18.94
CA GLU A 126 -21.39 4.18 -20.00
C GLU A 126 -22.91 4.06 -20.22
N GLU A 127 -23.74 4.66 -19.35
CA GLU A 127 -25.21 4.81 -19.50
C GLU A 127 -25.59 6.15 -20.16
#